data_AF-A0A2N3D5E6-F1
#
_entry.id   AF-A0A2N3D5E6-F1
#
_cell.length_a   1.000
_cell.length_b   1.000
_cell.length_c   1.000
_cell.angle_alpha   90.00
_cell.angle_beta   90.00
_cell.angle_gamma   90.00
#
_symmetry.space_group_name_H-M   'P 1'
#
loop_
_entity.id
_entity.type
_entity.pdbx_description
1 polymer ?
#
loop_
_entity_poly.entity_id
_entity_poly.type
_entity_poly.pdbx_seq_one_letter_code
_entity_poly.pdbx_strand_id
1 'polypeptide(L)' 'MSKTLLDRFLSRGVTHGRLGVVFADGSTSTYGTPAPGFPEIVLRFTDAKVPRDIILDPRLGAAEAFIDGRLLIE' A
#
# COMPACT_ATOMS: atom_id res chain seq x y z
N MET A 1 -10.24 -0.08 11.04
CA MET A 1 -10.36 1.36 10.72
C MET A 1 -9.21 1.84 9.83
N SER A 2 -7.94 1.63 10.21
CA SER A 2 -6.76 2.06 9.43
C SER A 2 -6.77 1.57 7.98
N LYS A 3 -7.14 0.31 7.73
CA LYS A 3 -7.30 -0.25 6.38
C LYS A 3 -8.20 0.60 5.48
N THR A 4 -9.38 0.99 5.95
CA THR A 4 -10.33 1.82 5.18
C THR A 4 -9.79 3.23 4.93
N LEU A 5 -9.00 3.78 5.85
CA LEU A 5 -8.34 5.08 5.66
C LEU A 5 -7.22 4.99 4.62
N LEU A 6 -6.41 3.92 4.70
CA LEU A 6 -5.39 3.64 3.69
C LEU A 6 -6.01 3.43 2.32
N ASP A 7 -7.12 2.69 2.25
CA ASP A 7 -7.85 2.44 1.01
C ASP A 7 -8.30 3.76 0.36
N ARG A 8 -8.86 4.68 1.14
CA ARG A 8 -9.23 6.02 0.65
C ARG A 8 -8.01 6.87 0.28
N PHE A 9 -6.93 6.78 1.04
CA PHE A 9 -5.68 7.51 0.77
C PHE A 9 -5.07 7.07 -0.56
N LEU A 10 -4.88 5.76 -0.77
CA LEU A 10 -4.30 5.18 -1.98
C LEU A 10 -5.21 5.37 -3.20
N SER A 11 -6.54 5.25 -3.04
CA SER A 11 -7.49 5.52 -4.12
C SER A 11 -7.39 6.94 -4.67
N ARG A 12 -6.96 7.91 -3.86
CA ARG A 12 -6.74 9.30 -4.29
C ARG A 12 -5.30 9.58 -4.69
N GLY A 13 -4.33 8.87 -4.10
CA GLY A 13 -2.90 9.08 -4.35
C GLY A 13 -2.37 8.38 -5.59
N VAL A 14 -2.89 7.20 -5.94
CA VAL A 14 -2.45 6.41 -7.09
C VAL A 14 -3.32 6.75 -8.30
N THR A 15 -2.87 7.71 -9.10
CA THR A 15 -3.61 8.20 -10.28
C THR A 15 -3.04 7.70 -11.62
N HIS A 16 -1.78 7.25 -11.63
CA HIS A 16 -1.11 6.72 -12.82
C HIS A 16 -0.35 5.44 -12.45
N GLY A 17 -0.54 4.39 -13.25
CA GLY A 17 -0.05 3.05 -12.93
C GLY A 17 -1.03 2.29 -12.04
N ARG A 18 -0.69 1.03 -11.78
CA ARG A 18 -1.56 0.11 -11.05
C ARG A 18 -0.85 -0.37 -9.79
N LEU A 19 -1.49 -0.20 -8.64
CA LEU A 19 -0.96 -0.66 -7.36
C LEU A 19 -1.89 -1.71 -6.77
N GLY A 20 -1.42 -2.95 -6.68
CA GLY A 20 -2.06 -3.98 -5.86
C GLY A 20 -1.61 -3.86 -4.40
N VAL A 21 -2.50 -4.17 -3.46
CA VAL A 21 -2.15 -4.30 -2.04
C VAL A 21 -2.76 -5.58 -1.50
N VAL A 22 -1.93 -6.47 -0.98
CA VAL A 22 -2.33 -7.65 -0.20
C VAL A 22 -2.14 -7.32 1.27
N PHE A 23 -3.23 -7.28 2.02
CA PHE A 23 -3.22 -7.03 3.45
C PHE A 23 -2.89 -8.30 4.24
N ALA A 24 -2.45 -8.13 5.49
CA ALA A 24 -2.09 -9.26 6.36
C ALA A 24 -3.26 -10.19 6.72
N ASP A 25 -4.51 -9.73 6.55
CA ASP A 25 -5.72 -10.56 6.67
C ASP A 25 -6.00 -11.40 5.41
N GLY A 26 -5.13 -11.32 4.40
CA GLY A 26 -5.26 -12.01 3.11
C GLY A 26 -6.17 -11.30 2.10
N SER A 27 -6.85 -10.23 2.49
CA SER A 27 -7.66 -9.45 1.56
C SER A 27 -6.81 -8.62 0.61
N THR A 28 -7.40 -8.24 -0.51
CA THR A 28 -6.70 -7.51 -1.57
C THR A 28 -7.47 -6.28 -2.01
N SER A 29 -6.75 -5.22 -2.34
CA SER A 29 -7.28 -4.04 -3.04
C SER A 29 -6.38 -3.71 -4.23
N THR A 30 -6.92 -3.00 -5.22
CA THR A 30 -6.15 -2.47 -6.35
C THR A 30 -6.52 -1.00 -6.56
N TYR A 31 -5.51 -0.18 -6.84
CA TYR A 31 -5.64 1.26 -7.00
C TYR A 31 -5.04 1.73 -8.33
N GLY A 32 -5.58 2.82 -8.85
CA GLY A 32 -5.15 3.42 -10.11
C GLY A 32 -5.60 2.64 -11.35
N THR A 33 -5.07 3.08 -12.49
CA THR A 33 -5.29 2.46 -13.80
C THR A 33 -3.98 2.36 -14.56
N PRO A 34 -3.83 1.35 -15.44
CA PRO A 34 -2.64 1.21 -16.27
C PRO A 34 -2.34 2.51 -17.03
N ALA A 35 -1.10 2.96 -16.97
CA ALA A 35 -0.64 4.16 -17.67
C ALA A 35 0.69 3.89 -18.36
N PRO A 36 0.88 4.30 -19.63
CA PRO A 36 2.14 4.10 -20.34
C PRO A 36 3.32 4.68 -19.56
N GLY A 37 4.39 3.90 -19.41
CA GLY A 37 5.60 4.30 -18.68
C GLY A 37 5.51 4.21 -17.15
N PHE A 38 4.39 3.77 -16.59
CA PHE A 38 4.23 3.52 -15.16
C PHE A 38 4.24 2.02 -14.86
N PRO A 39 4.82 1.60 -13.71
CA PRO A 39 4.87 0.20 -13.35
C PRO A 39 3.52 -0.30 -12.83
N GLU A 40 3.40 -1.62 -12.81
CA GLU A 40 2.35 -2.33 -12.09
C GLU A 40 3.00 -3.20 -11.04
N ILE A 41 2.76 -2.90 -9.77
CA ILE A 41 3.41 -3.57 -8.65
C ILE A 41 2.39 -4.00 -7.61
N VAL A 42 2.78 -4.97 -6.77
CA VAL A 42 1.99 -5.39 -5.62
C VAL A 42 2.77 -5.09 -4.34
N LEU A 43 2.09 -4.47 -3.37
CA LEU A 43 2.58 -4.40 -2.00
C LEU A 43 1.96 -5.53 -1.18
N ARG A 44 2.77 -6.22 -0.39
CA ARG A 44 2.27 -7.19 0.61
C ARG A 44 2.59 -6.69 2.01
N PHE A 45 1.55 -6.57 2.83
CA PHE A 45 1.71 -6.31 4.26
C PHE A 45 1.71 -7.64 5.01
N THR A 46 2.78 -7.90 5.76
CA THR A 46 2.94 -9.14 6.53
C THR A 46 2.30 -9.04 7.92
N ASP A 47 1.94 -7.82 8.37
CA ASP A 47 1.14 -7.60 9.56
C ASP A 47 0.04 -6.53 9.41
N ALA A 48 -0.86 -6.48 10.40
CA ALA A 48 -2.03 -5.61 10.39
C ALA A 48 -1.78 -4.16 10.85
N LYS A 49 -0.55 -3.82 11.30
CA LYS A 49 -0.19 -2.49 11.81
C LYS A 49 0.24 -1.56 10.68
N VAL A 50 0.85 -2.08 9.62
CA VAL A 50 1.38 -1.30 8.48
C VAL A 50 0.39 -0.25 7.95
N PRO A 51 -0.92 -0.52 7.75
CA PRO A 51 -1.85 0.51 7.28
C PRO A 51 -1.99 1.70 8.23
N ARG A 52 -1.88 1.48 9.55
CA ARG A 52 -1.93 2.57 10.53
C ARG A 52 -0.64 3.38 10.49
N ASP A 53 0.50 2.71 10.43
CA ASP A 53 1.82 3.36 10.43
C ASP A 53 1.97 4.29 9.21
N ILE A 54 1.57 3.82 8.03
CA ILE A 54 1.54 4.62 6.79
C ILE A 54 0.59 5.81 6.91
N ILE A 55 -0.57 5.67 7.54
CA ILE A 55 -1.53 6.78 7.66
C ILE A 55 -1.04 7.87 8.63
N LEU A 56 -0.27 7.49 9.65
CA LEU A 56 0.29 8.45 10.61
C LEU A 56 1.43 9.27 10.01
N ASP A 57 2.36 8.62 9.30
CA ASP A 57 3.37 9.29 8.46
C ASP A 57 3.62 8.43 7.21
N PRO A 58 3.12 8.84 6.03
CA PRO A 58 3.25 8.02 4.83
C PRO A 58 4.68 7.76 4.39
N ARG A 59 5.60 8.71 4.63
CA ARG A 59 6.99 8.58 4.20
C ARG A 59 7.74 7.67 5.14
N LEU A 60 7.61 7.93 6.44
CA LEU A 60 8.35 7.18 7.46
C LEU A 60 7.74 5.80 7.67
N GLY A 61 6.42 5.70 7.84
CA GLY A 61 5.74 4.44 8.10
C GLY A 61 5.89 3.41 6.98
N ALA A 62 5.89 3.85 5.71
CA ALA A 62 6.14 2.95 4.59
C ALA A 62 7.62 2.51 4.53
N ALA A 63 8.56 3.43 4.74
CA ALA A 63 9.99 3.14 4.70
C ALA A 63 10.43 2.20 5.83
N GLU A 64 10.01 2.47 7.06
CA GLU A 64 10.28 1.62 8.23
C GLU A 64 9.64 0.25 8.05
N ALA A 65 8.38 0.18 7.61
CA ALA A 65 7.73 -1.11 7.34
C ALA A 65 8.48 -1.91 6.25
N PHE A 66 9.01 -1.26 5.22
CA PHE A 66 9.82 -1.95 4.21
C PHE A 66 11.14 -2.49 4.80
N ILE A 67 11.87 -1.66 5.54
CA ILE A 67 13.14 -2.04 6.18
C ILE A 67 12.94 -3.20 7.18
N ASP A 68 11.83 -3.18 7.92
CA ASP A 68 11.46 -4.20 8.89
C ASP A 68 10.93 -5.51 8.26
N GLY A 69 10.77 -5.57 6.93
CA GLY A 69 10.15 -6.71 6.24
C GLY A 69 8.63 -6.84 6.49
N ARG A 70 7.99 -5.78 6.98
CA ARG A 70 6.55 -5.69 7.21
C ARG A 70 5.77 -5.29 5.96
N LEU A 71 6.43 -4.60 5.04
CA LEU A 71 5.95 -4.25 3.70
C LEU A 71 6.92 -4.84 2.67
N LEU A 72 6.40 -5.66 1.76
CA LEU A 72 7.15 -6.24 0.66
C LEU A 72 6.67 -5.65 -0.67
N ILE A 73 7.57 -5.52 -1.63
CA ILE A 73 7.26 -5.10 -3.01
C ILE A 73 7.46 -6.33 -3.90
N GLU A 74 6.41 -6.74 -4.59
CA GLU A 74 6.33 -7.89 -5.52
C GLU A 74 6.08 -7.41 -6.96
#